data_AF-A0A7J8JPE8-F1
#
_entry.id   AF-A0A7J8JPE8-F1
#
_cell.length_a   1.000
_cell.length_b   1.000
_cell.length_c   1.000
_cell.angle_alpha   90.00
_cell.angle_beta   90.00
_cell.angle_gamma   90.00
#
_symmetry.space_group_name_H-M   'P 1'
#
loop_
_entity.id
_entity.type
_entity.pdbx_description
1 polymer ?
#
loop_
_entity_poly.entity_id
_entity_poly.type
_entity_poly.pdbx_seq_one_letter_code
_entity_poly.pdbx_strand_id
1 'polypeptide(L)'
;MRTECQSCSFNFGIKCPDGYTKVTNGSIGVRDCRYTFEVRSYSLSLPGCRHICRKTYLQPQCCPGHWGPDCMECPGGASSPCSGRGSCAEGMGGNGSCSCQKGFGGTACETCADDNLFGPSCSAVCGCVHGVCNSGIAGNGTCECHSAYTGPHCDKRKCRQFPQRHQIEWAQMRAFQLCVRILGLDAKN
;
A
#
# COMPACT_ATOMS: atom_id res chain seq x y z
N MET A 1 -11.61 3.21 37.47
CA MET A 1 -11.97 2.31 38.60
C MET A 1 -12.37 3.14 39.82
N ARG A 2 -12.93 2.52 40.87
CA ARG A 2 -13.26 3.20 42.13
C ARG A 2 -12.68 2.42 43.31
N THR A 3 -12.31 3.11 44.39
CA THR A 3 -11.85 2.45 45.63
C THR A 3 -13.01 1.80 46.37
N GLU A 4 -12.69 0.92 47.32
CA GLU A 4 -13.66 0.40 48.28
C GLU A 4 -14.40 1.52 48.99
N CYS A 5 -15.68 1.28 49.31
CA CYS A 5 -16.50 2.24 50.01
C CYS A 5 -16.17 2.22 51.51
N GLN A 6 -15.80 3.37 52.07
CA GLN A 6 -15.50 3.52 53.49
C GLN A 6 -16.16 4.76 54.07
N SER A 7 -16.02 4.97 55.38
CA SER A 7 -16.47 6.21 56.00
C SER A 7 -15.73 7.41 55.39
N CYS A 8 -16.46 8.50 55.16
CA CYS A 8 -15.90 9.69 54.52
C CYS A 8 -14.76 10.33 55.33
N SER A 9 -14.72 10.11 56.64
CA SER A 9 -13.65 10.58 57.53
C SER A 9 -12.33 9.85 57.30
N PHE A 10 -12.36 8.54 56.97
CA PHE A 10 -11.16 7.76 56.68
C PHE A 10 -10.81 7.73 55.18
N ASN A 11 -11.77 8.04 54.31
CA ASN A 11 -11.58 7.97 52.86
C ASN A 11 -10.52 8.97 52.35
N PHE A 12 -10.32 10.11 53.02
CA PHE A 12 -9.35 11.15 52.60
C PHE A 12 -7.93 10.59 52.35
N GLY A 13 -7.46 9.70 53.23
CA GLY A 13 -6.11 9.10 53.16
C GLY A 13 -5.98 7.87 52.24
N ILE A 14 -7.07 7.37 51.67
CA ILE A 14 -7.05 6.18 50.81
C ILE A 14 -6.30 6.47 49.51
N LYS A 15 -5.33 5.62 49.18
CA LYS A 15 -4.58 5.69 47.92
C LYS A 15 -5.25 4.82 46.86
N CYS A 16 -5.11 5.22 45.61
CA CYS A 16 -5.47 4.37 44.49
C CYS A 16 -4.42 3.24 44.34
N PRO A 17 -4.82 2.04 43.90
CA PRO A 17 -3.92 0.96 43.46
C PRO A 17 -2.82 1.42 42.49
N ASP A 18 -1.74 0.62 42.41
CA ASP A 18 -0.54 0.97 41.65
C ASP A 18 -0.82 1.28 40.17
N GLY A 19 -0.21 2.38 39.71
CA GLY A 19 -0.40 2.91 38.35
C GLY A 19 -1.71 3.65 38.13
N TYR A 20 -2.56 3.82 39.15
CA TYR A 20 -3.73 4.68 39.07
C TYR A 20 -3.53 6.00 39.82
N THR A 21 -4.03 7.06 39.21
CA THR A 21 -4.04 8.41 39.78
C THR A 21 -5.40 8.72 40.40
N LYS A 22 -5.38 9.40 41.55
CA LYS A 22 -6.58 9.80 42.29
C LYS A 22 -7.17 11.05 41.64
N VAL A 23 -8.33 10.93 40.99
CA VAL A 23 -9.00 12.05 40.31
C VAL A 23 -9.61 13.01 41.34
N THR A 24 -10.24 12.46 42.36
CA THR A 24 -10.84 13.21 43.48
C THR A 24 -9.82 13.53 44.58
N ASN A 25 -8.60 13.93 44.21
CA ASN A 25 -7.54 14.26 45.16
C ASN A 25 -7.87 15.59 45.88
N GLY A 26 -7.61 15.69 47.19
CA GLY A 26 -7.95 16.88 47.99
C GLY A 26 -9.43 17.03 48.39
N SER A 27 -10.27 16.04 48.11
CA SER A 27 -11.67 15.96 48.57
C SER A 27 -11.89 14.72 49.44
N ILE A 28 -13.01 14.63 50.15
CA ILE A 28 -13.42 13.41 50.88
C ILE A 28 -13.84 12.26 49.96
N GLY A 29 -13.80 12.45 48.63
CA GLY A 29 -14.28 11.50 47.63
C GLY A 29 -15.75 11.70 47.30
N VAL A 30 -16.27 10.84 46.42
CA VAL A 30 -17.67 10.90 45.99
C VAL A 30 -18.51 10.11 46.99
N ARG A 31 -19.58 10.74 47.49
CA ARG A 31 -20.53 10.12 48.42
C ARG A 31 -21.65 9.41 47.66
N ASP A 32 -21.27 8.47 46.79
CA ASP A 32 -22.16 7.69 45.92
C ASP A 32 -22.22 6.21 46.31
N CYS A 33 -21.82 5.87 47.54
CA CYS A 33 -21.78 4.49 48.01
C CYS A 33 -22.23 4.37 49.47
N ARG A 34 -22.58 3.15 49.89
CA ARG A 34 -22.86 2.78 51.28
C ARG A 34 -21.93 1.64 51.68
N TYR A 35 -21.42 1.69 52.90
CA TYR A 35 -20.59 0.63 53.48
C TYR A 35 -21.35 -0.05 54.61
N THR A 36 -21.07 -1.33 54.83
CA THR A 36 -21.73 -2.12 55.87
C THR A 36 -20.84 -2.15 57.11
N PHE A 37 -21.43 -1.87 58.28
CA PHE A 37 -20.78 -1.96 59.57
C PHE A 37 -21.50 -3.00 60.41
N GLU A 38 -20.78 -4.04 60.85
CA GLU A 38 -21.35 -5.11 61.65
C GLU A 38 -21.17 -4.84 63.14
N VAL A 39 -22.26 -4.84 63.89
CA VAL A 39 -22.24 -4.68 65.35
C VAL A 39 -22.96 -5.86 65.99
N ARG A 40 -22.16 -6.79 66.52
CA ARG A 40 -22.60 -8.05 67.15
C ARG A 40 -23.41 -8.96 66.21
N SER A 41 -24.70 -8.68 66.02
CA SER A 41 -25.64 -9.47 65.21
C SER A 41 -26.49 -8.64 64.24
N TYR A 42 -26.21 -7.34 64.10
CA TYR A 42 -26.88 -6.46 63.15
C TYR A 42 -25.88 -5.88 62.14
N SER A 43 -26.23 -5.90 60.87
CA SER A 43 -25.48 -5.26 59.79
C SER A 43 -26.13 -3.92 59.44
N LEU A 44 -25.44 -2.81 59.72
CA LEU A 44 -25.93 -1.47 59.43
C LEU A 44 -25.32 -0.97 58.13
N SER A 45 -26.17 -0.57 57.18
CA SER A 45 -25.74 0.11 55.97
C SER A 45 -25.65 1.62 56.21
N LEU A 46 -24.43 2.17 56.18
CA LEU A 46 -24.16 3.58 56.41
C LEU A 46 -23.66 4.26 55.13
N PRO A 47 -23.96 5.56 54.92
CA PRO A 47 -23.43 6.32 53.80
C PRO A 47 -21.90 6.42 53.89
N GLY A 48 -21.24 6.11 52.76
CA GLY A 48 -19.79 6.12 52.63
C GLY A 48 -19.32 6.97 51.46
N CYS A 49 -18.01 7.12 51.38
CA CYS A 49 -17.33 7.78 50.28
C CYS A 49 -16.35 6.81 49.62
N ARG A 50 -16.12 7.01 48.32
CA ARG A 50 -15.08 6.32 47.55
C ARG A 50 -14.40 7.28 46.59
N HIS A 51 -13.18 6.95 46.21
CA HIS A 51 -12.39 7.76 45.27
C HIS A 51 -12.48 7.21 43.86
N ILE A 52 -12.51 8.14 42.90
CA ILE A 52 -12.40 7.79 41.48
C ILE A 52 -10.93 7.77 41.11
N CYS A 53 -10.49 6.63 40.61
CA CYS A 53 -9.11 6.40 40.20
C CYS A 53 -9.03 6.18 38.70
N ARG A 54 -8.10 6.89 38.04
CA ARG A 54 -7.88 6.82 36.59
C ARG A 54 -6.45 6.38 36.30
N LYS A 55 -6.31 5.39 35.42
CA LYS A 55 -5.03 4.98 34.86
C LYS A 55 -5.00 5.46 33.41
N THR A 56 -3.98 6.22 33.08
CA THR A 56 -3.66 6.56 31.69
C THR A 56 -2.70 5.51 31.18
N TYR A 57 -3.05 4.88 30.07
CA TYR A 57 -2.12 4.03 29.33
C TYR A 57 -1.46 4.89 28.26
N LEU A 58 -0.14 4.80 28.14
CA LEU A 58 0.55 5.26 26.95
C LEU A 58 0.19 4.30 25.82
N GLN A 59 -0.60 4.78 24.86
CA GLN A 59 -0.93 4.01 23.68
C GLN A 59 0.17 4.26 22.65
N PRO A 60 1.03 3.26 22.33
CA PRO A 60 2.17 3.45 21.45
C PRO A 60 1.69 3.73 20.03
N GLN A 61 1.80 4.96 19.55
CA GLN A 61 1.45 5.31 18.18
C GLN A 61 2.65 5.09 17.25
N CYS A 62 2.38 4.61 16.04
CA CYS A 62 3.40 4.53 15.01
C CYS A 62 3.70 5.92 14.44
N CYS A 63 4.96 6.14 14.07
CA CYS A 63 5.34 7.30 13.28
C CYS A 63 4.66 7.27 11.90
N PRO A 64 4.51 8.42 11.22
CA PRO A 64 3.99 8.46 9.86
C PRO A 64 4.73 7.50 8.93
N GLY A 65 4.00 6.86 8.02
CA GLY A 65 4.55 5.87 7.08
C GLY A 65 4.82 4.48 7.70
N HIS A 66 4.28 4.20 8.89
CA HIS A 66 4.37 2.90 9.53
C HIS A 66 2.99 2.37 9.95
N TRP A 67 2.83 1.05 10.01
CA TRP A 67 1.54 0.39 10.19
C TRP A 67 1.63 -0.85 11.08
N GLY A 68 0.48 -1.24 11.65
CA GLY A 68 0.32 -2.42 12.47
C GLY A 68 0.83 -2.27 13.91
N PRO A 69 0.73 -3.33 14.73
CA PRO A 69 1.13 -3.31 16.14
C PRO A 69 2.65 -3.18 16.33
N ASP A 70 3.42 -3.67 15.36
CA ASP A 70 4.88 -3.63 15.37
C ASP A 70 5.46 -2.40 14.65
N CYS A 71 4.59 -1.49 14.17
CA CYS A 71 4.96 -0.31 13.38
C CYS A 71 5.90 -0.65 12.22
N MET A 72 5.49 -1.60 11.39
CA MET A 72 6.20 -1.95 10.16
C MET A 72 6.17 -0.81 9.15
N GLU A 73 7.21 -0.67 8.36
CA GLU A 73 7.29 0.36 7.32
C GLU A 73 6.27 0.10 6.20
N CYS A 74 5.68 1.18 5.67
CA CYS A 74 4.82 1.13 4.49
C CYS A 74 5.61 0.74 3.23
N PRO A 75 4.99 0.00 2.28
CA PRO A 75 5.62 -0.30 1.00
C PRO A 75 6.09 0.97 0.29
N GLY A 76 7.29 0.95 -0.30
CA GLY A 76 7.89 2.13 -0.93
C GLY A 76 8.63 3.09 0.03
N GLY A 77 8.57 2.83 1.33
CA GLY A 77 9.36 3.50 2.37
C GLY A 77 8.55 4.47 3.23
N ALA A 78 9.01 4.72 4.45
CA ALA A 78 8.34 5.61 5.41
C ALA A 78 8.36 7.08 4.98
N SER A 79 9.41 7.49 4.25
CA SER A 79 9.53 8.86 3.74
C SER A 79 8.59 9.13 2.56
N SER A 80 8.34 8.10 1.74
CA SER A 80 7.56 8.17 0.51
C SER A 80 6.64 6.95 0.43
N PRO A 81 5.64 6.82 1.32
CA PRO A 81 4.75 5.68 1.36
C PRO A 81 4.09 5.47 -0.01
N CYS A 82 3.99 4.22 -0.43
CA CYS A 82 3.49 3.82 -1.73
C CYS A 82 4.24 4.51 -2.88
N SER A 83 5.58 4.60 -2.76
CA SER A 83 6.49 5.25 -3.72
C SER A 83 6.11 6.70 -4.04
N GLY A 84 5.39 7.38 -3.14
CA GLY A 84 4.86 8.74 -3.35
C GLY A 84 3.72 8.83 -4.37
N ARG A 85 3.13 7.68 -4.76
CA ARG A 85 2.12 7.54 -5.83
C ARG A 85 0.82 6.94 -5.29
N GLY A 86 0.62 7.00 -3.99
CA GLY A 86 -0.55 6.45 -3.32
C GLY A 86 -0.62 6.86 -1.86
N SER A 87 -1.58 6.28 -1.15
CA SER A 87 -1.75 6.45 0.29
C SER A 87 -1.67 5.10 0.98
N CYS A 88 -0.83 4.99 2.01
CA CYS A 88 -0.70 3.78 2.80
C CYS A 88 -1.75 3.75 3.92
N ALA A 89 -2.34 2.59 4.17
CA ALA A 89 -3.14 2.34 5.37
C ALA A 89 -2.22 2.25 6.60
N GLU A 90 -1.79 3.41 7.08
CA GLU A 90 -0.87 3.59 8.21
C GLU A 90 -1.55 3.55 9.59
N GLY A 91 -0.73 3.51 10.64
CA GLY A 91 -1.16 3.49 12.03
C GLY A 91 -1.35 2.10 12.63
N MET A 92 -1.62 2.03 13.93
CA MET A 92 -1.72 0.77 14.69
C MET A 92 -2.81 -0.19 14.18
N GLY A 93 -3.91 0.34 13.64
CA GLY A 93 -4.99 -0.44 13.03
C GLY A 93 -4.88 -0.57 11.51
N GLY A 94 -3.83 0.02 10.92
CA GLY A 94 -3.54 -0.07 9.51
C GLY A 94 -3.02 -1.45 9.12
N ASN A 95 -3.22 -1.84 7.86
CA ASN A 95 -2.76 -3.11 7.30
C ASN A 95 -1.60 -2.93 6.30
N GLY A 96 -1.10 -1.70 6.14
CA GLY A 96 -0.01 -1.40 5.21
C GLY A 96 -0.37 -1.46 3.73
N SER A 97 -1.64 -1.64 3.39
CA SER A 97 -2.08 -1.67 2.01
C SER A 97 -1.99 -0.28 1.37
N CYS A 98 -1.46 -0.23 0.15
CA CYS A 98 -1.35 0.99 -0.64
C CYS A 98 -2.57 1.20 -1.54
N SER A 99 -3.22 2.35 -1.38
CA SER A 99 -4.23 2.85 -2.32
C SER A 99 -3.54 3.70 -3.38
N CYS A 100 -3.31 3.13 -4.55
CA CYS A 100 -2.59 3.80 -5.64
C CYS A 100 -3.43 4.88 -6.33
N GLN A 101 -2.74 5.93 -6.77
CA GLN A 101 -3.31 6.96 -7.65
C GLN A 101 -3.66 6.34 -9.01
N LYS A 102 -4.61 6.97 -9.72
CA LYS A 102 -5.07 6.51 -11.03
C LYS A 102 -3.88 6.38 -12.00
N GLY A 103 -3.75 5.22 -12.63
CA GLY A 103 -2.68 4.91 -13.59
C GLY A 103 -1.47 4.20 -13.00
N PHE A 104 -1.42 4.03 -11.67
CA PHE A 104 -0.37 3.26 -10.98
C PHE A 104 -0.94 1.96 -10.40
N GLY A 105 -0.08 0.96 -10.28
CA GLY A 105 -0.38 -0.35 -9.72
C GLY A 105 0.83 -0.93 -8.98
N GLY A 106 0.67 -2.15 -8.47
CA GLY A 106 1.67 -2.80 -7.63
C GLY A 106 1.38 -2.65 -6.14
N THR A 107 2.22 -3.28 -5.32
CA THR A 107 2.02 -3.29 -3.86
C THR A 107 2.47 -2.00 -3.18
N ALA A 108 3.39 -1.28 -3.82
CA ALA A 108 3.90 0.02 -3.44
C ALA A 108 3.59 1.10 -4.50
N CYS A 109 2.66 0.86 -5.42
CA CYS A 109 2.38 1.76 -6.54
C CYS A 109 3.60 1.99 -7.45
N GLU A 110 4.45 0.96 -7.56
CA GLU A 110 5.73 0.94 -8.26
C GLU A 110 5.62 0.57 -9.74
N THR A 111 4.44 0.14 -10.21
CA THR A 111 4.19 -0.18 -11.62
C THR A 111 3.15 0.74 -12.22
N CYS A 112 3.08 0.76 -13.55
CA CYS A 112 1.93 1.34 -14.24
C CYS A 112 0.74 0.38 -14.14
N ALA A 113 -0.47 0.93 -14.10
CA ALA A 113 -1.70 0.14 -14.08
C ALA A 113 -1.94 -0.57 -15.42
N ASP A 114 -1.55 0.05 -16.53
CA ASP A 114 -1.60 -0.53 -17.87
C ASP A 114 -0.21 -0.86 -18.39
N ASP A 115 -0.07 -2.05 -18.99
CA ASP A 115 1.19 -2.55 -19.55
C ASP A 115 1.65 -1.80 -20.81
N ASN A 116 0.80 -0.94 -21.38
CA ASN A 116 1.14 -0.10 -22.54
C ASN A 116 1.55 1.32 -22.15
N LEU A 117 1.64 1.63 -20.86
CA LEU A 117 2.06 2.94 -20.38
C LEU A 117 3.53 2.90 -19.94
N PHE A 118 4.24 3.99 -20.20
CA PHE A 118 5.64 4.13 -19.82
C PHE A 118 5.96 5.52 -19.27
N GLY A 119 7.12 5.60 -18.64
CA GLY A 119 7.68 6.82 -18.07
C GLY A 119 7.25 7.07 -16.62
N PRO A 120 7.86 8.07 -15.97
CA PRO A 120 7.77 8.26 -14.53
C PRO A 120 6.37 8.65 -14.04
N SER A 121 5.43 8.97 -14.94
CA SER A 121 4.04 9.29 -14.58
C SER A 121 3.03 8.34 -15.21
N CYS A 122 3.48 7.26 -15.87
CA CYS A 122 2.62 6.34 -16.62
C CYS A 122 1.66 7.07 -17.58
N SER A 123 2.14 8.13 -18.24
CA SER A 123 1.32 8.98 -19.11
C SER A 123 1.61 8.78 -20.60
N ALA A 124 2.79 8.24 -20.93
CA ALA A 124 3.17 8.00 -22.32
C ALA A 124 2.69 6.62 -22.76
N VAL A 125 2.08 6.54 -23.94
CA VAL A 125 1.50 5.32 -24.49
C VAL A 125 2.49 4.69 -25.48
N CYS A 126 2.74 3.40 -25.34
CA CYS A 126 3.52 2.61 -26.28
C CYS A 126 2.83 2.52 -27.65
N GLY A 127 3.56 2.85 -28.71
CA GLY A 127 3.08 2.77 -30.09
C GLY A 127 3.52 1.51 -30.84
N CYS A 128 3.82 0.41 -30.15
CA CYS A 128 4.31 -0.82 -30.79
C CYS A 128 3.15 -1.58 -31.45
N VAL A 129 3.20 -1.79 -32.77
CA VAL A 129 2.14 -2.53 -33.48
C VAL A 129 2.38 -4.05 -33.42
N HIS A 130 3.62 -4.48 -33.70
CA HIS A 130 4.01 -5.89 -33.71
C HIS A 130 5.29 -6.13 -32.90
N GLY A 131 5.23 -5.87 -31.60
CA GLY A 131 6.35 -6.06 -30.69
C GLY A 131 5.96 -5.90 -29.23
N VAL A 132 6.93 -6.11 -28.36
CA VAL A 132 6.79 -5.90 -26.91
C VAL A 132 7.34 -4.52 -26.56
N CYS A 133 6.59 -3.74 -25.79
CA CYS A 133 7.04 -2.43 -25.35
C CYS A 133 7.87 -2.51 -24.08
N ASN A 134 8.91 -1.69 -23.98
CA ASN A 134 9.59 -1.37 -22.75
C ASN A 134 8.72 -0.40 -21.91
N SER A 135 7.70 -0.97 -21.26
CA SER A 135 6.70 -0.26 -20.46
C SER A 135 7.07 -0.19 -18.98
N GLY A 136 6.23 0.50 -18.19
CA GLY A 136 6.42 0.72 -16.75
C GLY A 136 7.06 2.06 -16.41
N ILE A 137 7.24 2.31 -15.11
CA ILE A 137 7.69 3.61 -14.58
C ILE A 137 9.11 3.97 -15.05
N ALA A 138 10.00 2.98 -15.10
CA ALA A 138 11.35 3.10 -15.66
C ALA A 138 11.42 2.80 -17.17
N GLY A 139 10.27 2.49 -17.78
CA GLY A 139 10.16 2.16 -19.18
C GLY A 139 10.44 3.37 -20.07
N ASN A 140 11.13 3.16 -21.18
CA ASN A 140 11.47 4.20 -22.14
C ASN A 140 10.59 4.17 -23.41
N GLY A 141 9.64 3.23 -23.50
CA GLY A 141 8.73 3.10 -24.64
C GLY A 141 9.36 2.49 -25.89
N THR A 142 10.59 1.96 -25.82
CA THR A 142 11.22 1.27 -26.96
C THR A 142 10.53 -0.04 -27.27
N CYS A 143 10.39 -0.36 -28.56
CA CYS A 143 9.70 -1.56 -29.01
C CYS A 143 10.70 -2.65 -29.40
N GLU A 144 10.58 -3.81 -28.78
CA GLU A 144 11.23 -5.04 -29.22
C GLU A 144 10.35 -5.74 -30.26
N CYS A 145 10.71 -5.59 -31.54
CA CYS A 145 9.90 -6.10 -32.64
C CYS A 145 9.97 -7.62 -32.76
N HIS A 146 8.81 -8.23 -33.05
CA HIS A 146 8.77 -9.64 -33.46
C HIS A 146 9.58 -9.87 -34.74
N SER A 147 10.01 -11.12 -34.95
CA SER A 147 11.01 -11.50 -35.97
C SER A 147 10.66 -11.09 -37.42
N ALA A 148 9.39 -10.88 -37.74
CA ALA A 148 8.92 -10.43 -39.06
C ALA A 148 8.75 -8.91 -39.22
N TYR A 149 9.04 -8.11 -38.19
CA TYR A 149 8.79 -6.66 -38.18
C TYR A 149 10.03 -5.84 -37.77
N THR A 150 10.08 -4.58 -38.20
CA THR A 150 11.16 -3.61 -37.95
C THR A 150 10.60 -2.19 -37.91
N GLY A 151 11.48 -1.23 -37.63
CA GLY A 151 11.14 0.16 -37.37
C GLY A 151 10.90 0.45 -35.89
N PRO A 152 10.87 1.73 -35.50
CA PRO A 152 10.70 2.14 -34.10
C PRO A 152 9.36 1.72 -33.50
N HIS A 153 8.33 1.52 -34.34
CA HIS A 153 6.98 1.10 -33.93
C HIS A 153 6.64 -0.34 -34.37
N CYS A 154 7.60 -1.07 -34.95
CA CYS A 154 7.38 -2.41 -35.50
C CYS A 154 6.24 -2.48 -36.53
N ASP A 155 6.05 -1.37 -37.26
CA ASP A 155 5.01 -1.18 -38.27
C ASP A 155 5.46 -1.69 -39.65
N LYS A 156 6.78 -1.82 -39.87
CA LYS A 156 7.35 -2.24 -41.16
C LYS A 156 7.62 -3.73 -41.16
N ARG A 157 7.14 -4.46 -42.17
CA ARG A 157 7.54 -5.86 -42.33
C ARG A 157 9.00 -5.95 -42.74
N LYS A 158 9.76 -6.83 -42.08
CA LYS A 158 11.06 -7.28 -42.55
C LYS A 158 10.80 -8.12 -43.79
N CYS A 159 11.11 -7.58 -44.96
CA CYS A 159 11.30 -8.41 -46.13
C CYS A 159 12.40 -9.42 -45.79
N ARG A 160 12.11 -10.72 -45.90
CA ARG A 160 13.17 -11.74 -45.86
C ARG A 160 14.07 -11.47 -47.06
N GLN A 161 15.16 -10.74 -46.84
CA GLN A 161 16.31 -10.85 -47.73
C GLN A 161 16.80 -12.29 -47.55
N PHE A 162 16.58 -13.13 -48.55
CA PHE A 162 17.29 -14.40 -48.64
C PHE A 162 18.78 -14.11 -48.46
N PRO A 163 19.51 -14.89 -47.64
CA PRO A 163 20.93 -14.66 -47.46
C PRO A 163 21.62 -14.79 -48.82
N GLN A 164 22.33 -13.75 -49.25
CA GLN A 164 23.26 -13.82 -50.38
C GLN A 164 24.49 -14.65 -49.97
N ARG A 165 24.28 -15.94 -49.71
CA ARG A 165 25.38 -16.90 -49.63
C ARG A 165 25.10 -17.98 -50.66
N HIS A 166 25.89 -17.88 -51.73
CA HIS A 166 26.10 -18.81 -52.82
C HIS A 166 25.40 -20.18 -52.70
N GLN A 167 24.72 -20.53 -53.82
CA GLN A 167 24.37 -21.88 -54.28
C GLN A 167 22.99 -22.42 -53.89
N ILE A 168 21.95 -22.08 -54.66
CA ILE A 168 20.83 -23.01 -54.96
C ILE A 168 20.37 -22.84 -56.42
N GLU A 169 20.09 -23.97 -57.05
CA GLU A 169 19.75 -24.24 -58.44
C GLU A 169 18.61 -23.40 -59.05
N TRP A 170 18.68 -23.27 -60.38
CA TRP A 170 17.81 -22.52 -61.30
C TRP A 170 16.30 -22.86 -61.26
N ALA A 171 15.84 -23.73 -60.36
CA ALA A 171 14.47 -24.24 -60.33
C ALA A 171 13.44 -23.33 -59.60
N GLN A 172 13.87 -22.41 -58.73
CA GLN A 172 12.95 -21.59 -57.92
C GLN A 172 12.70 -20.17 -58.43
N MET A 173 13.34 -19.73 -59.51
CA MET A 173 13.12 -18.39 -60.10
C MET A 173 11.73 -18.22 -60.75
N ARG A 174 11.02 -19.30 -61.09
CA ARG A 174 9.68 -19.19 -61.71
C ARG A 174 8.58 -18.76 -60.73
N ALA A 175 8.72 -19.07 -59.44
CA ALA A 175 7.74 -18.66 -58.43
C ALA A 175 7.85 -17.17 -58.09
N PHE A 176 9.06 -16.61 -58.14
CA PHE A 176 9.31 -15.20 -57.80
C PHE A 176 8.82 -14.24 -58.89
N GLN A 177 9.01 -14.57 -60.17
CA GLN A 177 8.47 -13.77 -61.29
C GLN A 177 6.94 -13.80 -61.38
N LEU A 178 6.27 -14.88 -60.95
CA LEU A 178 4.80 -14.91 -60.89
C LEU A 178 4.25 -13.97 -59.82
N CYS A 179 4.91 -13.86 -58.67
CA CYS A 179 4.49 -12.99 -57.57
C CYS A 179 4.58 -11.49 -57.94
N VAL A 180 5.67 -11.09 -58.61
CA VAL A 180 5.87 -9.71 -59.09
C VAL A 180 4.83 -9.32 -60.16
N ARG A 181 4.45 -10.25 -61.05
CA ARG A 181 3.41 -10.00 -62.06
C ARG A 181 1.99 -9.91 -61.50
N ILE A 182 1.67 -10.64 -60.42
CA ILE A 182 0.32 -10.64 -59.82
C ILE A 182 0.10 -9.42 -58.92
N LEU A 183 1.15 -8.88 -58.29
CA LEU A 183 1.04 -7.78 -57.33
C LEU A 183 1.41 -6.39 -57.86
N GLY A 184 1.81 -6.26 -59.13
CA GLY A 184 2.03 -4.95 -59.76
C GLY A 184 3.05 -4.06 -59.05
N LEU A 185 4.10 -4.65 -58.47
CA LEU A 185 5.14 -3.91 -57.76
C LEU A 185 6.26 -3.57 -58.75
N ASP A 186 6.41 -2.28 -59.05
CA ASP A 186 7.54 -1.76 -59.85
C ASP A 186 8.87 -2.03 -59.13
N ALA A 187 9.67 -2.91 -59.73
CA ALA A 187 11.05 -3.13 -59.32
C ALA A 187 11.87 -1.89 -59.72
N LYS A 188 12.10 -0.97 -58.77
CA LYS A 188 13.13 0.07 -58.96
C LYS A 188 14.51 -0.59 -58.88
N ASN A 189 15.22 -0.42 -60.00
CA ASN A 189 16.57 -0.87 -60.31
C ASN A 189 17.61 -0.42 -59.27
#